data_AF-A0A453P680-F1
#
_entry.id   AF-A0A453P680-F1
#
_cell.length_a   1.000
_cell.length_b   1.000
_cell.length_c   1.000
_cell.angle_alpha   90.00
_cell.angle_beta   90.00
_cell.angle_gamma   90.00
#
_symmetry.space_group_name_H-M   'P 1'
#
loop_
_entity.id
_entity.type
_entity.pdbx_description
1 polymer ?
#
loop_
_entity_poly.entity_id
_entity_poly.type
_entity_poly.pdbx_seq_one_letter_code
_entity_poly.pdbx_strand_id
1 'polypeptide(L)'
;MADEAKAKGNAAFSAGRFEEAAGHFSDAIALAPANHVLYSNRSAALASIHRYSDALADAEKTVELKPDWAKGYSRLGAAHLGLGDAASAAAAYEKGLALDPSNEGLKAGL
;
A
#
# COMPACT_ATOMS: atom_id res chain seq x y z
N MET A 1 3.65 7.36 -20.20
CA MET A 1 4.79 6.64 -19.54
C MET A 1 4.39 6.20 -18.14
N ALA A 2 5.09 5.25 -17.51
CA ALA A 2 4.75 4.77 -16.16
C ALA A 2 4.67 5.92 -15.12
N ASP A 3 5.61 6.87 -15.20
CA ASP A 3 5.63 8.02 -14.28
C ASP A 3 4.45 8.99 -14.47
N GLU A 4 3.95 9.13 -15.69
CA GLU A 4 2.79 9.96 -15.99
C GLU A 4 1.50 9.33 -15.42
N ALA A 5 1.32 8.03 -15.61
CA ALA A 5 0.20 7.28 -15.03
C ALA A 5 0.27 7.33 -13.49
N LYS A 6 1.47 7.14 -12.91
CA LYS A 6 1.69 7.33 -11.46
C LYS A 6 1.31 8.73 -10.99
N ALA A 7 1.68 9.78 -11.73
CA ALA A 7 1.33 11.16 -11.38
C ALA A 7 -0.19 11.40 -11.42
N LYS A 8 -0.90 10.88 -12.43
CA LYS A 8 -2.37 10.91 -12.50
C LYS A 8 -3.01 10.16 -11.33
N GLY A 9 -2.49 8.98 -10.99
CA GLY A 9 -2.94 8.21 -9.83
C GLY A 9 -2.77 8.97 -8.52
N ASN A 10 -1.61 9.60 -8.31
CA ASN A 10 -1.36 10.43 -7.13
C ASN A 10 -2.31 11.64 -7.07
N ALA A 11 -2.56 12.31 -8.20
CA ALA A 11 -3.47 13.45 -8.26
C ALA A 11 -4.93 13.05 -7.97
N ALA A 12 -5.39 11.92 -8.52
CA ALA A 12 -6.71 11.37 -8.24
C ALA A 12 -6.83 10.96 -6.76
N PHE A 13 -5.81 10.32 -6.19
CA PHE A 13 -5.75 9.94 -4.77
C PHE A 13 -5.88 11.17 -3.86
N SER A 14 -5.09 12.21 -4.09
CA SER A 14 -5.13 13.47 -3.33
C SER A 14 -6.48 14.19 -3.43
N ALA A 15 -7.23 13.94 -4.50
CA ALA A 15 -8.57 14.49 -4.69
C ALA A 15 -9.69 13.56 -4.16
N GLY A 16 -9.35 12.49 -3.45
CA GLY A 16 -10.31 11.52 -2.91
C GLY A 16 -10.98 10.61 -3.95
N ARG A 17 -10.52 10.63 -5.21
CA ARG A 17 -11.03 9.79 -6.29
C ARG A 17 -10.26 8.47 -6.32
N PHE A 18 -10.48 7.65 -5.32
CA PHE A 18 -9.68 6.45 -5.05
C PHE A 18 -9.83 5.34 -6.11
N GLU A 19 -11.02 5.13 -6.67
CA GLU A 19 -11.22 4.18 -7.78
C GLU A 19 -10.42 4.61 -9.03
N GLU A 20 -10.50 5.90 -9.38
CA GLU A 20 -9.73 6.45 -10.49
C GLU A 20 -8.22 6.34 -10.23
N ALA A 21 -7.78 6.60 -8.99
CA ALA A 21 -6.39 6.43 -8.60
C ALA A 21 -5.92 4.97 -8.78
N ALA A 22 -6.72 3.99 -8.38
CA ALA A 22 -6.40 2.57 -8.56
C ALA A 22 -6.28 2.19 -10.05
N GLY A 23 -7.12 2.76 -10.91
CA GLY A 23 -7.02 2.62 -12.37
C GLY A 23 -5.68 3.13 -12.91
N HIS A 24 -5.33 4.38 -12.62
CA HIS A 24 -4.06 4.97 -13.05
C HIS A 24 -2.83 4.24 -12.51
N PHE A 25 -2.87 3.75 -11.27
CA PHE A 25 -1.78 2.93 -10.73
C PHE A 25 -1.69 1.57 -11.43
N SER A 26 -2.80 0.99 -11.88
CA SER A 26 -2.80 -0.25 -12.66
C SER A 26 -2.14 -0.05 -14.02
N ASP A 27 -2.43 1.07 -14.70
CA ASP A 27 -1.75 1.46 -15.94
C ASP A 27 -0.24 1.66 -15.72
N ALA A 28 0.13 2.29 -14.61
CA ALA A 28 1.53 2.46 -14.25
C ALA A 28 2.24 1.12 -13.98
N ILE A 29 1.57 0.18 -13.30
CA ILE A 29 2.09 -1.16 -13.00
C ILE A 29 2.29 -1.97 -14.28
N ALA A 30 1.38 -1.90 -15.24
CA ALA A 30 1.52 -2.57 -16.54
C ALA A 30 2.79 -2.14 -17.28
N LEU A 31 3.25 -0.90 -17.07
CA LEU A 31 4.45 -0.34 -17.67
C LEU A 31 5.71 -0.53 -16.80
N ALA A 32 5.57 -0.71 -15.49
CA ALA A 32 6.68 -0.83 -14.53
C ALA A 32 6.35 -1.84 -13.40
N PRO A 33 6.26 -3.14 -13.72
CA PRO A 33 5.71 -4.16 -12.80
C PRO A 33 6.61 -4.49 -11.61
N ALA A 34 7.87 -4.04 -11.60
CA ALA A 34 8.81 -4.21 -10.49
C ALA A 34 8.84 -3.01 -9.52
N ASN A 35 8.02 -1.98 -9.75
CA ASN A 35 8.02 -0.78 -8.92
C ASN A 35 7.09 -0.94 -7.70
N HIS A 36 7.66 -1.32 -6.56
CA HIS A 36 6.97 -1.49 -5.28
C HIS A 36 6.13 -0.27 -4.84
N VAL A 37 6.52 0.95 -5.22
CA VAL A 37 5.77 2.17 -4.85
C VAL A 37 4.39 2.19 -5.51
N LEU A 38 4.25 1.64 -6.72
CA LEU A 38 2.98 1.61 -7.44
C LEU A 38 1.97 0.67 -6.76
N TYR A 39 2.42 -0.52 -6.35
CA TYR A 39 1.60 -1.44 -5.56
C TYR A 39 1.24 -0.83 -4.20
N SER A 40 2.19 -0.17 -3.52
CA SER A 40 1.92 0.51 -2.24
C SER A 40 0.85 1.60 -2.35
N ASN A 41 0.87 2.35 -3.45
CA ASN A 41 -0.10 3.41 -3.70
C ASN A 41 -1.46 2.85 -4.13
N ARG A 42 -1.49 1.80 -4.95
CA ARG A 42 -2.74 1.12 -5.34
C ARG A 42 -3.39 0.41 -4.15
N SER A 43 -2.60 -0.26 -3.31
CA SER A 43 -3.04 -0.82 -2.03
C SER A 43 -3.73 0.23 -1.16
N ALA A 44 -3.13 1.43 -1.03
CA ALA A 44 -3.74 2.53 -0.27
C ALA A 44 -5.08 2.95 -0.88
N ALA A 45 -5.16 3.13 -2.21
CA ALA A 45 -6.38 3.52 -2.90
C ALA A 45 -7.50 2.48 -2.72
N LEU A 46 -7.17 1.19 -2.85
CA LEU A 46 -8.09 0.07 -2.65
C LEU A 46 -8.58 -0.01 -1.21
N ALA A 47 -7.71 0.18 -0.23
CA ALA A 47 -8.09 0.22 1.19
C ALA A 47 -9.03 1.41 1.50
N SER A 48 -8.82 2.56 0.86
CA SER A 48 -9.70 3.74 1.00
C SER A 48 -11.13 3.54 0.46
N ILE A 49 -11.34 2.50 -0.36
CA ILE A 49 -12.67 2.08 -0.86
C ILE A 49 -13.08 0.71 -0.31
N HIS A 50 -12.51 0.29 0.81
CA HIS A 50 -12.84 -0.95 1.52
C HIS A 50 -12.62 -2.24 0.73
N ARG A 51 -11.84 -2.20 -0.37
CA ARG A 51 -11.42 -3.38 -1.13
C ARG A 51 -10.19 -4.01 -0.49
N TYR A 52 -10.34 -4.46 0.75
CA TYR A 52 -9.20 -4.87 1.59
C TYR A 52 -8.49 -6.12 1.09
N SER A 53 -9.18 -7.07 0.46
CA SER A 53 -8.55 -8.26 -0.13
C SER A 53 -7.61 -7.89 -1.29
N ASP A 54 -8.01 -6.95 -2.15
CA ASP A 54 -7.15 -6.47 -3.23
C ASP A 54 -6.01 -5.60 -2.70
N ALA A 55 -6.30 -4.78 -1.68
CA ALA A 55 -5.28 -3.99 -1.00
C ALA A 55 -4.21 -4.87 -0.34
N LEU A 56 -4.62 -6.03 0.21
CA LEU A 56 -3.73 -7.01 0.80
C LEU A 56 -2.79 -7.59 -0.26
N ALA A 57 -3.32 -8.05 -1.40
CA ALA A 57 -2.50 -8.60 -2.48
C ALA A 57 -1.44 -7.59 -2.98
N ASP A 58 -1.81 -6.31 -3.11
CA ASP A 58 -0.84 -5.26 -3.48
C ASP A 58 0.16 -4.96 -2.35
N ALA A 59 -0.25 -5.02 -1.09
CA ALA A 59 0.65 -4.83 0.05
C ALA A 59 1.67 -5.98 0.15
N GLU A 60 1.24 -7.22 -0.02
CA GLU A 60 2.09 -8.41 -0.10
C GLU A 60 3.10 -8.25 -1.25
N LYS A 61 2.64 -7.84 -2.43
CA LYS A 61 3.54 -7.58 -3.56
C LYS A 61 4.53 -6.45 -3.28
N THR A 62 4.13 -5.43 -2.52
CA THR A 62 5.01 -4.34 -2.11
C THR A 62 6.16 -4.86 -1.24
N VAL A 63 5.88 -5.68 -0.24
CA VAL A 63 6.91 -6.23 0.66
C VAL A 63 7.73 -7.35 0.00
N GLU A 64 7.17 -8.07 -0.97
CA GLU A 64 7.91 -9.02 -1.81
C GLU A 64 8.98 -8.29 -2.64
N LEU A 65 8.62 -7.18 -3.30
CA LEU A 65 9.53 -6.40 -4.15
C LEU A 65 10.52 -5.55 -3.34
N LYS A 66 10.14 -5.11 -2.14
CA LYS A 66 10.98 -4.26 -1.28
C LYS A 66 10.78 -4.61 0.21
N PRO A 67 11.42 -5.71 0.68
CA PRO A 67 11.21 -6.24 2.03
C PRO A 67 11.82 -5.41 3.16
N ASP A 68 12.70 -4.45 2.82
CA ASP A 68 13.40 -3.55 3.73
C ASP A 68 12.75 -2.15 3.81
N TRP A 69 11.53 -1.99 3.28
CA TRP A 69 10.82 -0.71 3.29
C TRP A 69 9.63 -0.72 4.25
N ALA A 70 9.78 -0.02 5.37
CA ALA A 70 8.81 0.04 6.47
C ALA A 70 7.38 0.41 6.00
N LYS A 71 7.24 1.30 5.01
CA LYS A 71 5.92 1.72 4.50
C LYS A 71 5.15 0.58 3.82
N GLY A 72 5.84 -0.40 3.25
CA GLY A 72 5.20 -1.61 2.72
C GLY A 72 4.44 -2.37 3.80
N TYR A 73 5.05 -2.50 4.98
CA TYR A 73 4.42 -3.13 6.14
C TYR A 73 3.29 -2.29 6.73
N SER A 74 3.33 -0.96 6.64
CA SER A 74 2.18 -0.12 6.98
C SER A 74 0.97 -0.43 6.09
N ARG A 75 1.18 -0.74 4.79
CA ARG A 75 0.09 -1.16 3.90
C ARG A 75 -0.42 -2.54 4.25
N LEU A 76 0.49 -3.47 4.54
CA LEU A 76 0.15 -4.84 4.91
C LEU A 76 -0.70 -4.88 6.18
N GLY A 77 -0.29 -4.15 7.21
CA GLY A 77 -1.04 -4.06 8.46
C GLY A 77 -2.41 -3.40 8.28
N ALA A 78 -2.50 -2.32 7.48
CA ALA A 78 -3.77 -1.66 7.20
C ALA A 78 -4.76 -2.57 6.44
N ALA A 79 -4.27 -3.37 5.50
CA ALA A 79 -5.10 -4.31 4.75
C ALA A 79 -5.61 -5.46 5.63
N HIS A 80 -4.75 -6.07 6.46
CA HIS A 80 -5.16 -7.09 7.43
C HIS A 80 -6.17 -6.55 8.44
N LEU A 81 -5.95 -5.34 8.96
CA LEU A 81 -6.88 -4.70 9.89
C LEU A 81 -8.25 -4.46 9.25
N GLY A 82 -8.29 -4.02 7.98
CA GLY A 82 -9.54 -3.86 7.22
C GLY A 82 -10.27 -5.19 6.99
N LEU A 83 -9.56 -6.31 6.96
CA LEU A 83 -10.14 -7.66 6.90
C LEU A 83 -10.56 -8.21 8.27
N GLY A 84 -10.32 -7.47 9.36
CA GLY A 84 -10.58 -7.92 10.73
C GLY A 84 -9.52 -8.86 11.30
N ASP A 85 -8.38 -9.05 10.61
CA ASP A 85 -7.27 -9.87 11.08
C ASP A 85 -6.27 -9.01 11.86
N ALA A 86 -6.65 -8.69 13.10
CA ALA A 86 -5.84 -7.87 13.99
C ALA A 86 -4.47 -8.51 14.33
N ALA A 87 -4.40 -9.84 14.36
CA ALA A 87 -3.16 -10.55 14.68
C ALA A 87 -2.12 -10.37 13.57
N SER A 88 -2.51 -10.60 12.31
CA SER A 88 -1.62 -10.37 11.17
C SER A 88 -1.29 -8.90 10.98
N ALA A 89 -2.23 -8.00 11.31
CA ALA A 89 -1.97 -6.56 11.27
C ALA A 89 -0.87 -6.14 12.25
N ALA A 90 -0.95 -6.58 13.51
CA ALA A 90 0.06 -6.31 14.52
C ALA A 90 1.44 -6.85 14.12
N ALA A 91 1.50 -8.10 13.64
CA ALA A 91 2.75 -8.70 13.16
C ALA A 91 3.38 -7.90 12.00
N ALA A 92 2.56 -7.39 11.08
CA ALA A 92 3.04 -6.53 10.01
C ALA A 92 3.60 -5.20 10.55
N TYR A 93 2.88 -4.53 11.46
CA TYR A 93 3.34 -3.27 12.04
C TYR A 93 4.63 -3.42 12.86
N GLU A 94 4.74 -4.47 13.67
CA GLU A 94 5.97 -4.82 14.40
C GLU A 94 7.14 -5.05 13.45
N LYS A 95 6.93 -5.78 12.34
CA LYS A 95 7.95 -5.98 11.31
C LYS A 95 8.39 -4.66 10.67
N GLY A 96 7.44 -3.76 10.41
CA GLY A 96 7.73 -2.41 9.94
C GLY A 96 8.56 -1.60 10.95
N LEU A 97 8.21 -1.65 12.24
CA LEU A 97 8.92 -0.93 13.31
C LEU A 97 10.33 -1.49 13.53
N ALA A 98 10.55 -2.79 13.28
CA ALA A 98 11.89 -3.36 13.30
C ALA A 98 12.80 -2.76 12.21
N LEU A 99 12.22 -2.26 11.09
CA LEU A 99 12.95 -1.57 10.02
C LEU A 99 13.08 -0.07 10.26
N ASP A 100 12.04 0.55 10.83
CA ASP A 100 11.99 1.98 11.15
C ASP A 100 11.32 2.22 12.51
N PRO A 101 12.09 2.15 13.63
CA PRO A 101 11.53 2.25 14.98
C PRO A 101 10.92 3.61 15.34
N SER A 102 11.24 4.67 14.60
CA SER A 102 10.71 6.02 14.82
C SER A 102 9.46 6.30 13.99
N ASN A 103 8.96 5.33 13.22
CA ASN A 103 7.81 5.51 12.35
C ASN A 103 6.49 5.64 13.13
N GLU A 104 6.02 6.87 13.30
CA GLU A 104 4.77 7.16 14.03
C GLU A 104 3.53 6.49 13.41
N GLY A 105 3.50 6.33 12.08
CA GLY A 105 2.38 5.67 11.41
C GLY A 105 2.28 4.18 11.73
N LEU A 106 3.41 3.51 11.90
CA LEU A 106 3.45 2.12 12.35
C LEU A 106 3.16 1.98 13.84
N LYS A 107 3.65 2.91 14.68
CA LYS A 107 3.33 2.93 16.12
C LYS A 107 1.83 3.11 16.38
N ALA A 108 1.16 3.96 15.60
CA ALA A 108 -0.28 4.20 15.72
C ALA A 108 -1.14 3.01 15.26
N GLY A 109 -0.55 2.03 14.57
CA GLY A 109 -1.23 0.81 14.15
C GLY A 109 -1.30 -0.28 15.22
N LEU A 110 -0.54 -0.15 16.30
CA LEU A 110 -0.50 -1.05 17.47
C LEU A 110 -1.25 -0.43 18.65
#